data_AF-A0A4P0XKK4-F1
#
_entry.id   AF-A0A4P0XKK4-F1
#
_cell.length_a   1.000
_cell.length_b   1.000
_cell.length_c   1.000
_cell.angle_alpha   90.00
_cell.angle_beta   90.00
_cell.angle_gamma   90.00
#
_symmetry.space_group_name_H-M   'P 1'
#
loop_
_entity.id
_entity.type
_entity.pdbx_description
1 polymer ?
#
loop_
_entity_poly.entity_id
_entity_poly.type
_entity_poly.pdbx_seq_one_letter_code
_entity_poly.pdbx_strand_id
1 'polypeptide(L)' 'MGLTQTELANIMGYKLRAWQFKEDTNPETARRLMDGEFEYLLLLAGEHPLYRLSKR' A
#
# COMPACT_ATOMS: atom_id res chain seq x y z
N MET A 1 1.64 -11.09 3.49
CA MET A 1 2.76 -10.50 2.72
C MET A 1 3.88 -10.17 3.69
N GLY A 2 5.00 -10.90 3.67
CA GLY A 2 6.12 -10.68 4.60
C GLY A 2 7.01 -9.48 4.22
N LEU A 3 6.41 -8.38 3.75
CA LEU A 3 7.12 -7.18 3.31
C LEU A 3 7.39 -6.27 4.51
N THR A 4 8.57 -5.68 4.54
CA THR A 4 8.88 -4.57 5.46
C THR A 4 8.20 -3.28 4.98
N GLN A 5 7.99 -2.32 5.90
CA GLN A 5 7.44 -1.00 5.54
C GLN A 5 8.27 -0.29 4.46
N THR A 6 9.59 -0.46 4.47
CA THR A 6 10.49 0.14 3.46
C THR A 6 10.28 -0.48 2.09
N GLU A 7 10.16 -1.80 2.01
CA GLU A 7 9.90 -2.50 0.75
C GLU A 7 8.53 -2.13 0.19
N LEU A 8 7.50 -2.08 1.05
CA LEU A 8 6.16 -1.68 0.63
C LEU A 8 6.14 -0.22 0.16
N ALA A 9 6.77 0.69 0.89
CA ALA A 9 6.91 2.09 0.47
C ALA A 9 7.57 2.21 -0.90
N ASN A 10 8.64 1.44 -1.17
CA ASN A 10 9.31 1.43 -2.47
C ASN A 10 8.40 0.90 -3.59
N ILE A 11 7.63 -0.16 -3.36
CA ILE A 11 6.66 -0.71 -4.31
C ILE A 11 5.56 0.31 -4.62
N MET A 12 5.08 1.01 -3.58
CA MET A 12 4.04 2.03 -3.70
C MET A 12 4.56 3.37 -4.24
N GLY A 13 5.87 3.51 -4.48
CA GLY A 13 6.48 4.73 -5.01
C GLY A 13 6.63 5.87 -4.00
N TYR A 14 6.64 5.57 -2.70
CA TYR A 14 6.73 6.53 -1.62
C TYR A 14 8.08 6.49 -0.89
N LYS A 15 8.47 7.63 -0.30
CA LYS A 15 9.45 7.65 0.78
C LYS A 15 8.86 6.95 2.02
N LEU A 16 9.67 6.20 2.77
CA LEU A 16 9.24 5.46 3.96
C LEU A 16 8.38 6.31 4.91
N ARG A 17 8.82 7.52 5.26
CA ARG A 17 8.07 8.39 6.18
C ARG A 17 6.69 8.79 5.64
N ALA A 18 6.57 9.02 4.33
CA ALA A 18 5.28 9.36 3.72
C ALA A 18 4.33 8.15 3.74
N TRP A 19 4.87 6.95 3.55
CA TRP A 19 4.13 5.71 3.67
C TRP A 19 3.66 5.45 5.12
N GLN A 20 4.54 5.67 6.09
CA GLN A 20 4.20 5.53 7.51
C GLN A 20 3.04 6.44 7.95
N PHE A 21 2.92 7.66 7.39
CA PHE A 21 1.75 8.49 7.66
C PHE A 21 0.45 7.92 7.10
N LYS A 22 0.49 7.11 6.04
CA LYS A 22 -0.69 6.43 5.51
C LYS A 22 -1.06 5.19 6.34
N GLU A 23 -0.07 4.54 6.93
CA GLU A 23 -0.26 3.40 7.85
C GLU A 23 -0.56 3.84 9.29
N ASP A 24 -0.48 5.13 9.58
CA ASP A 24 -0.74 5.67 10.92
C ASP A 24 -2.20 5.45 11.31
N THR A 25 -2.39 5.04 12.56
CA THR A 25 -3.71 4.81 13.14
C THR A 25 -4.25 6.05 13.84
N ASN A 26 -3.40 7.06 14.07
CA ASN A 26 -3.84 8.34 14.62
C ASN A 26 -4.55 9.17 13.53
N PRO A 27 -5.85 9.47 13.67
CA PRO A 27 -6.63 10.20 12.66
C PRO A 27 -6.12 11.62 12.39
N GLU A 28 -5.41 12.24 13.33
CA GLU A 28 -4.91 13.62 13.20
C GLU A 28 -3.68 13.71 12.28
N THR A 29 -2.87 12.65 12.23
CA THR A 29 -1.63 12.58 11.45
C THR A 29 -1.75 11.67 10.23
N ALA A 30 -2.75 10.79 10.22
CA ALA A 30 -3.01 9.85 9.15
C ALA A 30 -3.27 10.57 7.82
N ARG A 31 -2.59 10.12 6.77
CA ARG A 31 -2.84 10.55 5.40
C ARG A 31 -3.70 9.52 4.70
N ARG A 32 -4.71 10.01 3.99
CA ARG A 32 -5.65 9.15 3.28
C ARG A 32 -4.92 8.34 2.20
N LEU A 33 -5.28 7.07 2.11
CA LEU A 33 -4.94 6.21 0.99
C LEU A 33 -5.86 6.57 -0.17
N MET A 34 -5.30 6.79 -1.36
CA MET A 34 -6.10 7.03 -2.56
C MET A 34 -6.72 5.72 -3.05
N ASP A 35 -7.87 5.79 -3.70
CA ASP A 35 -8.61 4.61 -4.13
C ASP A 35 -7.75 3.66 -4.99
N GLY A 36 -6.99 4.20 -5.96
CA GLY A 36 -6.09 3.39 -6.78
C GLY A 36 -4.93 2.73 -6.01
N GLU A 37 -4.48 3.35 -4.91
CA GLU A 37 -3.45 2.76 -4.04
C GLU A 37 -4.03 1.61 -3.23
N PHE A 38 -5.28 1.74 -2.78
CA PHE A 38 -6.00 0.67 -2.11
C PHE A 38 -6.20 -0.53 -3.04
N GLU A 39 -6.67 -0.29 -4.27
CA GLU A 39 -6.80 -1.35 -5.28
C GLU A 39 -5.44 -2.02 -5.56
N TYR A 40 -4.36 -1.25 -5.61
CA TYR A 40 -3.02 -1.82 -5.79
C TYR A 40 -2.54 -2.66 -4.60
N LEU A 41 -2.84 -2.25 -3.36
CA LEU A 41 -2.58 -3.08 -2.18
C LEU A 41 -3.36 -4.40 -2.21
N LEU A 42 -4.63 -4.35 -2.64
CA LEU A 42 -5.44 -5.55 -2.82
C LEU A 42 -4.83 -6.49 -3.87
N LEU A 43 -4.27 -5.94 -4.94
CA LEU A 43 -3.57 -6.71 -5.97
C LEU A 43 -2.31 -7.39 -5.42
N LEU A 44 -1.52 -6.67 -4.61
CA LEU A 44 -0.34 -7.21 -3.94
C LEU A 44 -0.71 -8.30 -2.92
N ALA A 45 -1.83 -8.12 -2.21
CA ALA A 45 -2.39 -9.10 -1.29
C ALA A 45 -2.95 -10.35 -1.98
N GLY A 46 -3.28 -10.24 -3.27
CA GLY A 46 -4.03 -11.26 -4.00
C GLY A 46 -5.52 -11.31 -3.64
N GLU A 47 -6.02 -10.26 -2.98
CA GLU A 47 -7.40 -10.12 -2.48
C GLU A 47 -8.28 -9.23 -3.38
N HIS A 48 -7.71 -8.64 -4.43
CA HIS A 48 -8.48 -7.79 -5.33
C HIS A 48 -9.63 -8.57 -5.98
N PRO A 49 -10.86 -8.04 -5.97
CA PRO A 49 -12.06 -8.80 -6.36
C PRO A 49 -12.09 -9.18 -7.85
N LEU A 50 -11.56 -8.32 -8.72
CA LEU A 50 -11.66 -8.47 -10.18
C LEU A 50 -10.36 -8.86 -10.90
N TYR A 51 -9.20 -8.68 -10.26
CA TYR A 51 -7.91 -8.71 -10.93
C TYR A 51 -6.88 -9.45 -10.06
N ARG A 52 -5.87 -10.04 -10.70
CA ARG A 52 -4.75 -10.70 -10.02
C ARG A 52 -3.45 -10.43 -10.77
N LEU A 53 -2.38 -10.18 -10.04
CA LEU A 53 -1.04 -10.04 -10.63
C LEU A 53 -0.56 -11.39 -11.17
N SER A 54 -0.22 -11.43 -12.46
CA SER A 54 0.42 -12.57 -13.11
C SER A 54 1.85 -12.21 -13.50
N LYS A 55 2.78 -13.16 -13.43
CA LYS A 55 4.11 -12.99 -14.03
C LYS A 55 3.95 -12.80 -15.54
N ARG A 56 4.77 -11.92 -16.10
CA ARG A 56 4.87 -11.71 -17.54
C ARG A 56 5.78 -12.74 -18.18
#